data_AF-I0YPG0-F1
#
_entry.id   AF-I0YPG0-F1
#
_cell.length_a   1.000
_cell.length_b   1.000
_cell.length_c   1.000
_cell.angle_alpha   90.00
_cell.angle_beta   90.00
_cell.angle_gamma   90.00
#
_symmetry.space_group_name_H-M   'P 1'
#
loop_
_entity.id
_entity.type
_entity.pdbx_description
1 polymer ?
#
loop_
_entity_poly.entity_id
_entity_poly.type
_entity_poly.pdbx_seq_one_letter_code
_entity_poly.pdbx_strand_id
1 'polypeptide(L)'
;MPQKALFNKARKTQGKSLAANRHGKILKQKKGKFALQPKRDSAKKILDDGMELTKAINKKNEEAAAGKAEQSGGRLGIVKAPPSADKDSKYGPKKPR
;
A
#
# COMPACT_ATOMS: atom_id res chain seq x y z
N MET A 1 21.98 -19.07 71.67
CA MET A 1 21.72 -19.86 70.44
C MET A 1 21.46 -18.90 69.29
N PRO A 2 22.35 -18.74 68.31
CA PRO A 2 22.13 -17.81 67.21
C PRO A 2 21.07 -18.35 66.24
N GLN A 3 20.05 -17.55 65.93
CA GLN A 3 18.94 -17.92 65.05
C GLN A 3 19.38 -17.88 63.57
N LYS A 4 19.15 -18.97 62.84
CA LYS A 4 19.51 -19.14 61.42
C LYS A 4 18.69 -18.16 60.56
N ALA A 5 19.35 -17.23 59.87
CA ALA A 5 18.69 -16.27 58.99
C ALA A 5 18.06 -16.99 57.78
N LEU A 6 16.81 -16.65 57.47
CA LEU A 6 16.08 -17.15 56.30
C LEU A 6 16.62 -16.50 55.02
N PHE A 7 17.59 -17.14 54.37
CA PHE A 7 18.11 -16.72 53.06
C PHE A 7 17.18 -17.11 51.91
N ASN A 8 15.96 -16.58 51.90
CA ASN A 8 15.08 -16.62 50.71
C ASN A 8 15.07 -15.25 50.03
N LYS A 9 16.25 -14.76 49.65
CA LYS A 9 16.42 -13.51 48.88
C LYS A 9 17.12 -13.79 47.56
N ALA A 10 16.54 -14.67 46.74
CA ALA A 10 17.03 -14.94 45.38
C ALA A 10 15.91 -15.11 44.33
N ARG A 11 14.68 -14.65 44.59
CA ARG A 11 13.61 -14.61 43.56
C ARG A 11 12.77 -13.33 43.60
N LYS A 12 13.45 -12.18 43.57
CA LYS A 12 12.92 -10.90 43.07
C LYS A 12 14.15 -10.26 42.44
N THR A 13 14.36 -10.33 41.12
CA THR A 13 13.66 -9.51 40.13
C THR A 13 13.78 -10.14 38.73
N GLN A 14 12.93 -11.10 38.39
CA GLN A 14 12.49 -11.17 37.00
C GLN A 14 11.58 -9.94 36.83
N GLY A 15 12.15 -8.83 36.35
CA GLY A 15 11.40 -7.62 36.06
C GLY A 15 10.19 -8.02 35.23
N LYS A 16 9.00 -7.60 35.66
CA LYS A 16 7.75 -7.91 34.96
C LYS A 16 7.93 -7.52 33.50
N SER A 17 7.98 -8.50 32.61
CA SER A 17 8.00 -8.29 31.17
C SER A 17 6.88 -7.30 30.85
N LEU A 18 7.23 -6.17 30.24
CA LEU A 18 6.28 -5.11 29.92
C LEU A 18 5.17 -5.73 29.06
N ALA A 19 3.95 -5.73 29.59
CA ALA A 19 2.80 -6.24 28.86
C ALA A 19 2.64 -5.40 27.58
N ALA A 20 2.47 -6.08 26.43
CA ALA A 20 2.40 -5.44 25.12
C ALA A 20 1.29 -4.38 24.95
N ASN A 21 0.41 -4.19 25.94
CA ASN A 21 -0.60 -3.12 26.01
C ASN A 21 -0.82 -2.63 27.45
N ARG A 22 -1.12 -1.34 27.63
CA ARG A 22 -1.36 -0.67 28.94
C ARG A 22 -2.45 -1.29 29.82
N HIS A 23 -3.33 -2.13 29.27
CA HIS A 23 -4.47 -2.73 30.00
C HIS A 23 -4.35 -4.25 30.21
N GLY A 24 -3.18 -4.85 29.97
CA GLY A 24 -2.98 -6.30 30.16
C GLY A 24 -3.80 -7.21 29.23
N LYS A 25 -4.56 -6.63 28.28
CA LYS A 25 -5.33 -7.38 27.29
C LYS A 25 -4.38 -7.86 26.19
N ILE A 26 -4.30 -9.17 26.05
CA ILE A 26 -3.64 -9.83 24.93
C ILE A 26 -4.42 -9.45 23.66
N LEU A 27 -3.72 -8.99 22.61
CA LEU A 27 -4.32 -8.76 21.30
C LEU A 27 -4.81 -10.10 20.74
N LYS A 28 -6.09 -10.41 20.96
CA LYS A 28 -6.76 -11.55 20.33
C LYS A 28 -7.20 -11.14 18.93
N GLN A 29 -6.65 -11.80 17.92
CA GLN A 29 -7.06 -11.61 16.55
C GLN A 29 -8.47 -12.17 16.34
N LYS A 30 -9.32 -11.41 15.62
CA LYS A 30 -10.64 -11.90 15.20
C LYS A 30 -10.45 -13.07 14.22
N LYS A 31 -11.28 -14.12 14.36
CA LYS A 31 -11.35 -15.24 13.41
C LYS A 31 -11.57 -14.68 12.00
N GLY A 32 -10.77 -15.11 11.03
CA GLY A 32 -10.86 -14.67 9.63
C GLY A 32 -9.98 -13.46 9.24
N LYS A 33 -9.15 -12.92 10.14
CA LYS A 33 -8.13 -11.95 9.71
C LYS A 33 -6.97 -12.69 9.04
N PHE A 34 -6.77 -12.45 7.74
CA PHE A 34 -5.77 -13.15 6.92
C PHE A 34 -4.36 -12.53 6.98
N ALA A 35 -4.24 -11.25 7.35
CA ALA A 35 -2.95 -10.59 7.53
C ALA A 35 -2.41 -10.81 8.96
N LEU A 36 -1.73 -11.95 9.17
CA LEU A 36 -1.02 -12.25 10.41
C LEU A 36 0.37 -11.59 10.35
N GLN A 37 0.58 -10.53 11.13
CA GLN A 37 1.90 -9.92 11.23
C GLN A 37 2.85 -10.88 11.98
N PRO A 38 4.02 -11.21 11.43
CA PRO A 38 4.98 -12.09 12.10
C PRO A 38 5.42 -11.52 13.44
N LYS A 39 5.60 -12.38 14.44
CA LYS A 39 6.07 -11.95 15.77
C LYS A 39 7.55 -11.55 15.78
N ARG A 40 8.36 -12.12 14.87
CA ARG A 40 9.80 -11.86 14.77
C ARG A 40 10.05 -10.73 13.78
N ASP A 41 10.87 -9.76 14.16
CA ASP A 41 11.12 -8.58 13.32
C ASP A 41 11.83 -8.91 12.01
N SER A 42 12.67 -9.95 11.98
CA SER A 42 13.27 -10.44 10.74
C SER A 42 12.24 -10.94 9.73
N ALA A 43 11.18 -11.60 10.20
CA ALA A 43 10.12 -12.11 9.35
C ALA A 43 9.17 -11.00 8.86
N LYS A 44 9.06 -9.87 9.59
CA LYS A 44 8.29 -8.70 9.15
C LYS A 44 8.92 -8.05 7.93
N LYS A 45 10.24 -7.82 7.94
CA LYS A 45 10.97 -7.24 6.81
C LYS A 45 10.77 -8.05 5.53
N ILE A 46 10.93 -9.37 5.63
CA ILE A 46 10.72 -10.29 4.50
C ILE A 46 9.28 -10.22 3.97
N LEU A 47 8.29 -10.11 4.87
CA LEU A 47 6.89 -9.95 4.47
C LEU A 47 6.65 -8.61 3.77
N ASP A 48 7.20 -7.53 4.29
CA ASP A 48 7.08 -6.18 3.74
C ASP A 48 7.72 -6.10 2.34
N ASP A 49 8.94 -6.62 2.20
CA ASP A 49 9.65 -6.71 0.92
C ASP A 49 8.88 -7.56 -0.10
N GLY A 50 8.32 -8.70 0.33
CA GLY A 50 7.50 -9.56 -0.52
C GLY A 50 6.19 -8.90 -0.96
N MET A 51 5.55 -8.12 -0.08
CA MET A 51 4.35 -7.35 -0.43
C MET A 51 4.68 -6.23 -1.44
N GLU A 52 5.81 -5.54 -1.27
CA GLU A 52 6.25 -4.50 -2.20
C GLU A 52 6.55 -5.06 -3.59
N LEU A 53 7.29 -6.18 -3.64
CA LEU A 53 7.57 -6.88 -4.90
C LEU A 53 6.28 -7.31 -5.60
N THR A 54 5.33 -7.88 -4.86
CA THR A 54 4.04 -8.32 -5.42
C THR A 54 3.25 -7.14 -5.99
N LYS A 55 3.21 -6.00 -5.29
CA LYS A 55 2.56 -4.78 -5.78
C LYS A 55 3.21 -4.27 -7.07
N ALA A 56 4.55 -4.28 -7.14
CA ALA A 56 5.28 -3.85 -8.33
C ALA A 56 4.98 -4.75 -9.54
N ILE A 57 4.95 -6.08 -9.34
CA ILE A 57 4.60 -7.04 -10.39
C ILE A 57 3.18 -6.82 -10.89
N ASN A 58 2.21 -6.67 -9.98
CA ASN A 58 0.81 -6.46 -10.36
C ASN A 58 0.63 -5.16 -11.15
N LYS A 59 1.23 -4.06 -10.68
CA LYS A 59 1.21 -2.77 -11.39
C LYS A 59 1.74 -2.90 -12.82
N LYS A 60 2.89 -3.58 -13.00
CA LYS A 60 3.49 -3.79 -14.32
C LYS A 60 2.59 -4.65 -15.23
N ASN A 61 1.97 -5.68 -14.68
CA ASN A 61 1.06 -6.55 -15.43
C ASN A 61 -0.21 -5.79 -15.86
N GLU A 62 -0.76 -4.97 -14.98
CA GLU A 62 -1.91 -4.11 -15.27
C GLU A 62 -1.60 -3.10 -16.38
N GLU A 63 -0.46 -2.40 -16.29
CA GLU A 63 0.00 -1.47 -17.34
C GLU A 63 0.25 -2.17 -18.68
N ALA A 64 0.88 -3.35 -18.66
CA ALA A 64 1.12 -4.13 -19.87
C ALA A 64 -0.19 -4.61 -20.51
N ALA A 65 -1.16 -5.03 -19.70
CA ALA A 65 -2.48 -5.43 -20.17
C ALA A 65 -3.22 -4.24 -20.80
N ALA A 66 -3.19 -3.07 -20.14
CA ALA A 66 -3.78 -1.84 -20.67
C ALA A 66 -3.14 -1.42 -22.01
N GLY A 67 -1.80 -1.47 -22.10
CA GLY A 67 -1.08 -1.16 -23.34
C GLY A 67 -1.42 -2.12 -24.48
N LYS A 68 -1.54 -3.43 -24.19
CA LYS A 68 -1.96 -4.42 -25.20
C LYS A 68 -3.39 -4.18 -25.67
N ALA A 69 -4.29 -3.82 -24.76
CA ALA A 69 -5.66 -3.46 -25.10
C ALA A 69 -5.73 -2.22 -26.00
N GLU A 70 -4.98 -1.14 -25.68
CA GLU A 70 -4.89 0.07 -26.50
C GLU A 70 -4.34 -0.23 -27.91
N GLN A 71 -3.30 -1.07 -28.00
CA GLN A 71 -2.74 -1.49 -29.29
C GLN A 71 -3.74 -2.31 -30.13
N SER A 72 -4.48 -3.23 -29.50
CA SER A 72 -5.48 -4.05 -30.19
C SER A 72 -6.72 -3.26 -30.62
N GLY A 73 -7.05 -2.16 -29.93
CA GLY A 73 -8.21 -1.32 -30.19
C GLY A 73 -8.04 -0.31 -31.34
N GLY A 74 -6.83 -0.19 -31.90
CA GLY A 74 -6.52 0.79 -32.94
C GLY A 74 -6.45 2.21 -32.38
N ARG A 75 -5.28 2.84 -32.47
CA ARG A 75 -5.15 4.27 -32.12
C ARG A 75 -5.99 5.09 -33.10
N LEU A 76 -6.91 5.91 -32.57
CA LEU A 76 -7.62 6.90 -33.38
C LEU A 76 -6.57 7.79 -34.06
N GLY A 77 -6.47 7.70 -35.39
CA GLY A 77 -5.51 8.49 -36.16
C GLY A 77 -5.78 9.96 -35.93
N ILE A 78 -4.78 10.69 -35.42
CA ILE A 78 -4.85 12.14 -35.33
C ILE A 78 -4.84 12.67 -36.77
N VAL A 79 -6.00 13.05 -37.28
CA VAL A 79 -6.12 13.72 -38.57
C VAL A 79 -5.42 15.07 -38.42
N LYS A 80 -4.31 15.25 -39.13
CA LYS A 80 -3.62 16.54 -39.18
C LYS A 80 -4.57 17.55 -39.81
N ALA A 81 -4.93 18.59 -39.07
CA ALA A 81 -5.76 19.66 -39.60
C ALA A 81 -5.12 20.20 -40.89
N PRO A 82 -5.92 20.44 -41.95
CA PRO A 82 -5.38 20.95 -43.20
C PRO A 82 -4.64 22.26 -42.94
N PRO A 83 -3.44 22.46 -43.52
CA PRO A 83 -2.72 23.71 -43.37
C PRO A 83 -3.54 24.82 -44.02
N SER A 84 -3.89 25.82 -43.20
CA SER A 84 -4.47 27.12 -43.57
C SER A 84 -5.80 27.09 -44.35
N ALA A 85 -6.89 27.36 -43.63
CA ALA A 85 -7.98 28.17 -44.16
C ALA A 85 -8.04 29.50 -43.39
N ASP A 86 -6.91 30.20 -43.30
CA ASP A 86 -6.98 31.66 -43.33
C ASP A 86 -7.40 32.02 -44.74
N LYS A 87 -8.71 32.17 -45.00
CA LYS A 87 -9.33 33.19 -45.86
C LYS A 87 -10.82 33.23 -45.58
N ASP A 88 -11.30 34.46 -45.43
CA ASP A 88 -12.69 34.91 -45.55
C ASP A 88 -13.58 34.88 -44.29
N SER A 89 -13.16 35.62 -43.26
CA SER A 89 -14.08 36.26 -42.31
C SER A 89 -14.77 37.52 -42.88
N LYS A 90 -14.99 37.61 -44.21
CA LYS A 90 -15.66 38.77 -44.86
C LYS A 90 -17.19 38.73 -44.76
N TYR A 91 -17.77 37.80 -44.01
CA TYR A 91 -19.20 37.77 -43.76
C TYR A 91 -19.48 37.72 -42.25
N GLY A 92 -19.49 38.90 -41.64
CA GLY A 92 -20.18 39.11 -40.37
C GLY A 92 -21.70 38.91 -40.54
N PRO A 93 -22.44 38.62 -39.46
CA PRO A 93 -23.86 38.30 -39.53
C PRO A 93 -24.65 39.48 -40.10
N LYS A 94 -25.37 39.24 -41.21
CA LYS A 94 -26.32 40.24 -41.75
C LYS A 94 -27.48 40.39 -40.75
N LYS A 95 -27.73 41.64 -40.34
CA LYS A 95 -28.86 41.99 -39.46
C LYS A 95 -30.20 41.65 -40.14
N PRO A 96 -31.20 41.14 -39.40
CA PRO A 96 -32.55 40.95 -39.91
C PRO A 96 -33.24 42.30 -40.14
N ARG A 97 -34.11 42.33 -41.15
CA ARG A 97 -34.91 43.49 -41.59
C ARG A 97 -36.01 43.84 -40.59
#